data_AF-A0A0F8YG82-F1
#
_entry.id   AF-A0A0F8YG82-F1
#
_cell.length_a   1.000
_cell.length_b   1.000
_cell.length_c   1.000
_cell.angle_alpha   90.00
_cell.angle_beta   90.00
_cell.angle_gamma   90.00
#
_symmetry.space_group_name_H-M   'P 1'
#
loop_
_entity.id
_entity.type
_entity.pdbx_description
1 polymer ?
#
loop_
_entity_poly.entity_id
_entity_poly.type
_entity_poly.pdbx_seq_one_letter_code
_entity_poly.pdbx_strand_id
1 'polypeptide(L)' 'MSIDNLTGVTGNPIQDGLTRAGWVAAVQAFMAFTVMRWDWITVDELAILTIPITFFAVAAWGVFDGLRK' A
#
# COMPACT_ATOMS: atom_id res chain seq x y z
N MET A 1 3.93 -7.08 21.57
CA MET A 1 2.77 -7.07 20.66
C MET A 1 3.14 -7.90 19.45
N SER A 2 2.39 -8.97 19.14
CA SER A 2 2.67 -9.77 17.94
C SER A 2 2.42 -8.94 16.69
N ILE A 3 3.24 -9.13 15.65
CA ILE A 3 3.14 -8.47 14.34
C ILE A 3 1.80 -8.79 13.65
N ASP A 4 1.17 -9.90 14.04
CA ASP A 4 -0.15 -10.33 13.56
C ASP A 4 -1.26 -9.36 13.98
N ASN A 5 -1.16 -8.78 15.18
CA ASN A 5 -2.12 -7.79 15.67
C ASN A 5 -1.94 -6.41 15.03
N LEU A 6 -0.73 -6.10 14.55
CA LEU A 6 -0.43 -4.83 13.86
C LEU A 6 -0.82 -4.87 12.38
N THR A 7 -0.83 -6.06 11.78
CA THR A 7 -1.13 -6.23 10.37
C THR A 7 -2.56 -6.66 10.10
N GLY A 8 -3.40 -6.87 11.11
CA GLY A 8 -4.85 -7.09 10.92
C GLY A 8 -5.20 -8.33 10.08
N VAL A 9 -4.26 -9.26 9.92
CA VAL A 9 -4.51 -10.51 9.20
C VAL A 9 -4.98 -11.56 10.18
N THR A 10 -6.25 -11.91 10.08
CA THR A 10 -6.95 -12.77 11.05
C THR A 10 -7.28 -14.15 10.49
N GLY A 11 -6.99 -14.39 9.20
CA GLY A 11 -7.43 -15.57 8.46
C GLY A 11 -8.86 -15.46 7.92
N ASN A 12 -9.52 -14.31 8.14
CA ASN A 12 -10.79 -13.96 7.51
C ASN A 12 -10.54 -13.25 6.17
N PRO A 13 -11.01 -13.78 5.03
CA PRO A 13 -10.74 -13.21 3.71
C PRO A 13 -11.24 -11.77 3.53
N ILE A 14 -12.28 -11.35 4.28
CA ILE A 14 -12.78 -9.97 4.22
C ILE A 14 -11.85 -9.02 4.96
N GLN A 15 -11.42 -9.38 6.18
CA GLN A 15 -10.50 -8.54 6.96
C GLN A 15 -9.13 -8.47 6.29
N ASP A 16 -8.61 -9.59 5.80
CA ASP A 16 -7.34 -9.63 5.08
C ASP A 16 -7.40 -8.79 3.79
N GLY A 17 -8.56 -8.81 3.09
CA GLY A 17 -8.81 -7.96 1.92
C GLY A 17 -8.84 -6.48 2.26
N LEU A 18 -9.53 -6.09 3.33
CA LEU A 18 -9.58 -4.71 3.81
C LEU A 18 -8.20 -4.21 4.26
N THR A 19 -7.43 -5.04 4.95
CA THR A 19 -6.07 -4.71 5.35
C THR A 19 -5.17 -4.48 4.12
N ARG A 20 -5.24 -5.37 3.12
CA ARG A 20 -4.46 -5.20 1.88
C ARG A 20 -4.87 -3.92 1.13
N ALA A 21 -6.17 -3.63 1.06
CA ALA A 21 -6.65 -2.38 0.47
C ALA A 21 -6.19 -1.15 1.26
N GLY A 22 -6.23 -1.21 2.59
CA GLY A 22 -5.72 -0.18 3.48
C GLY A 22 -4.24 0.08 3.29
N TRP A 23 -3.44 -0.97 3.11
CA TRP A 23 -2.02 -0.85 2.77
C TRP A 23 -1.80 -0.11 1.44
N VAL A 24 -2.51 -0.51 0.38
CA VAL A 24 -2.40 0.15 -0.94
C VAL A 24 -2.77 1.63 -0.83
N ALA A 25 -3.86 1.94 -0.13
CA ALA A 25 -4.29 3.32 0.09
C ALA A 25 -3.25 4.13 0.86
N ALA A 26 -2.62 3.55 1.89
CA ALA A 26 -1.58 4.21 2.67
C ALA A 26 -0.34 4.53 1.81
N VAL A 27 0.10 3.58 0.97
CA VAL A 27 1.22 3.79 0.05
C VAL A 27 0.90 4.88 -0.97
N GLN A 28 -0.29 4.84 -1.58
CA GLN A 28 -0.73 5.85 -2.53
C GLN A 28 -0.80 7.24 -1.89
N ALA A 29 -1.37 7.35 -0.70
CA ALA A 29 -1.46 8.61 0.04
C ALA A 29 -0.08 9.16 0.42
N PHE A 30 0.84 8.30 0.87
CA PHE A 30 2.20 8.69 1.22
C PHE A 30 2.99 9.20 0.00
N MET A 31 2.90 8.49 -1.13
CA MET A 31 3.53 8.89 -2.38
C MET A 31 2.95 10.22 -2.89
N ALA A 32 1.63 10.35 -2.90
CA ALA A 32 0.96 11.58 -3.30
C ALA A 32 1.37 12.77 -2.40
N PHE A 33 1.35 12.58 -1.08
CA PHE A 33 1.79 13.60 -0.13
C PHE A 33 3.23 14.03 -0.38
N THR A 34 4.15 13.07 -0.55
CA THR A 34 5.57 13.37 -0.76
C THR A 34 5.79 14.12 -2.07
N VAL A 35 5.16 13.66 -3.15
CA VAL A 35 5.23 14.33 -4.45
C VAL A 35 4.70 15.77 -4.38
N MET A 36 3.52 15.96 -3.80
CA MET A 36 2.89 17.28 -3.68
C MET A 36 3.61 18.20 -2.68
N ARG A 37 4.30 17.64 -1.67
CA ARG A 37 5.00 18.43 -0.65
C ARG A 37 6.35 18.95 -1.13
N TRP A 38 7.02 18.24 -2.03
CA TRP A 38 8.34 18.59 -2.55
C TRP A 38 8.34 18.96 -4.04
N ASP A 39 7.16 19.12 -4.65
CA ASP A 39 6.96 19.51 -6.05
C ASP A 39 7.81 18.69 -7.04
N TRP A 40 7.93 17.38 -6.81
CA TRP A 40 8.76 16.50 -7.64
C TRP A 40 8.20 16.34 -9.06
N ILE A 41 6.87 16.25 -9.18
CA ILE A 41 6.12 16.09 -10.43
C ILE A 41 4.75 16.76 -10.30
N THR A 42 4.09 17.00 -11.42
CA THR A 42 2.72 17.55 -11.47
C THR A 42 1.67 16.49 -11.08
N VAL A 43 0.45 16.95 -10.79
CA VAL A 43 -0.69 16.07 -10.46
C VAL A 43 -1.06 15.16 -11.63
N ASP A 44 -0.98 15.68 -12.86
CA ASP A 44 -1.30 14.91 -14.07
C ASP A 44 -0.27 13.78 -14.30
N GLU A 45 1.01 14.04 -14.06
CA GLU A 45 2.06 13.03 -14.11
C GLU A 45 1.90 11.98 -13.00
N LEU A 46 1.49 12.40 -11.79
CA LEU A 46 1.18 11.49 -10.69
C LEU A 46 -0.02 10.58 -11.02
N ALA A 47 -1.01 11.07 -11.76
CA ALA A 47 -2.15 10.27 -12.20
C ALA A 47 -1.69 9.10 -13.10
N ILE A 48 -0.73 9.34 -14.00
CA ILE A 48 -0.12 8.29 -14.83
C ILE A 48 0.63 7.27 -13.96
N LEU A 49 1.32 7.74 -12.92
CA LEU A 49 2.06 6.87 -11.99
C LEU A 49 1.18 6.11 -10.99
N THR A 50 -0.12 6.41 -10.90
CA THR A 50 -1.01 5.77 -9.94
C THR A 50 -1.05 4.25 -10.13
N ILE A 51 -1.19 3.77 -11.37
CA ILE A 51 -1.22 2.32 -11.66
C ILE A 51 0.11 1.65 -11.28
N PRO A 52 1.28 2.14 -11.71
CA PRO A 52 2.57 1.63 -11.24
C PRO A 52 2.70 1.58 -9.71
N ILE A 53 2.34 2.66 -9.02
CA ILE A 53 2.42 2.73 -7.55
C ILE A 53 1.53 1.65 -6.91
N THR A 54 0.31 1.46 -7.41
CA THR A 54 -0.60 0.40 -6.94
C THR A 54 0.02 -0.98 -7.12
N PHE A 55 0.59 -1.27 -8.30
CA PHE A 55 1.26 -2.55 -8.56
C PHE A 55 2.40 -2.80 -7.58
N PHE A 56 3.27 -1.81 -7.35
CA PHE A 56 4.35 -1.92 -6.38
C PHE A 56 3.83 -2.12 -4.95
N ALA A 57 2.78 -1.42 -4.55
CA ALA A 57 2.17 -1.60 -3.24
C ALA A 57 1.64 -3.03 -3.04
N VAL A 58 0.93 -3.57 -4.03
CA VAL A 58 0.41 -4.95 -3.99
C VAL A 58 1.56 -5.96 -3.99
N ALA A 59 2.60 -5.75 -4.80
CA ALA A 59 3.78 -6.62 -4.84
C ALA A 59 4.54 -6.63 -3.50
N ALA A 60 4.74 -5.45 -2.89
CA ALA A 60 5.37 -5.32 -1.58
C ALA A 60 4.57 -6.05 -0.48
N TRP A 61 3.24 -5.93 -0.52
CA TRP A 61 2.37 -6.71 0.37
C TRP A 61 2.52 -8.22 0.13
N GLY A 62 2.59 -8.65 -1.13
CA GLY A 62 2.80 -10.05 -1.48
C GLY A 62 4.12 -10.62 -0.96
N VAL A 63 5.21 -9.84 -1.02
CA VAL A 63 6.50 -10.22 -0.43
C VAL A 63 6.39 -10.34 1.08
N PHE A 64 5.79 -9.35 1.76
CA PHE A 64 5.55 -9.40 3.20
C PHE A 64 4.72 -10.63 3.61
N ASP A 65 3.63 -10.89 2.89
CA ASP A 65 2.74 -12.03 3.08
C ASP A 65 3.43 -13.39 2.82
N GLY A 66 4.41 -13.41 1.92
CA GLY A 66 5.24 -14.57 1.65
C GLY A 66 6.30 -14.84 2.72
N LEU A 67 6.90 -13.80 3.31
CA LEU A 67 7.95 -13.92 4.34
C LEU A 67 7.42 -14.32 5.72
N ARG A 68 6.12 -14.14 5.97
CA ARG A 68 5.46 -14.50 7.23
C ARG A 68 4.90 -15.93 7.26
N LYS A 69 4.81 -16.61 6.12
CA LYS A 69 4.45 -18.03 6.03
C LYS A 69 5.67 -18.90 6.34
#